data_AF-A0A8J4DMV9-F1
#
_entry.id   AF-A0A8J4DMV9-F1
#
_cell.length_a   1.000
_cell.length_b   1.000
_cell.length_c   1.000
_cell.angle_alpha   90.00
_cell.angle_beta   90.00
_cell.angle_gamma   90.00
#
_symmetry.space_group_name_H-M   'P 1'
#
loop_
_entity.id
_entity.type
_entity.pdbx_description
1 polymer ?
#
loop_
_entity_poly.entity_id
_entity_poly.type
_entity_poly.pdbx_seq_one_letter_code
_entity_poly.pdbx_strand_id
1 'polypeptide(L)'
;MTDASDLRSRLTEVTAERDALRAQLDGDLPKATRWLQSKVWRQAAALDALNRRIVTQRFVLRTLDGLGRSLSAEEYRKARAEITDDRQRDRIEEP
;
A
#
# COMPACT_ATOMS: atom_id res chain seq x y z
N MET A 1 -0.42 -5.90 20.45
CA MET A 1 0.32 -4.85 21.20
C MET A 1 0.64 -3.76 20.21
N THR A 2 0.11 -2.55 20.40
CA THR A 2 0.52 -1.41 19.57
C THR A 2 1.96 -1.06 19.92
N ASP A 3 2.85 -1.09 18.92
CA ASP A 3 4.25 -0.75 19.11
C ASP A 3 4.37 0.74 19.50
N ALA A 4 5.30 1.06 20.40
CA ALA A 4 5.61 2.45 20.75
C ALA A 4 6.04 3.27 19.52
N SER A 5 6.62 2.62 18.51
CA SER A 5 6.93 3.23 17.21
C SER A 5 5.67 3.68 16.46
N ASP A 6 4.64 2.84 16.40
CA ASP A 6 3.38 3.14 15.72
C ASP A 6 2.65 4.30 16.38
N LEU A 7 2.63 4.32 17.72
CA LEU A 7 2.02 5.40 18.49
C LEU A 7 2.75 6.74 18.26
N ARG A 8 4.09 6.74 18.19
CA ARG A 8 4.87 7.95 17.89
C ARG A 8 4.61 8.45 16.47
N SER A 9 4.55 7.55 15.49
CA SER A 9 4.18 7.90 14.11
C SER A 9 2.79 8.53 14.07
N ARG A 10 1.82 7.94 14.78
CA ARG A 10 0.45 8.46 14.83
C ARG A 10 0.35 9.83 15.48
N LEU A 11 1.08 10.04 16.58
CA LEU A 11 1.14 11.34 17.25
C LEU A 11 1.73 12.42 16.35
N THR A 12 2.79 12.09 15.60
CA THR A 12 3.43 13.01 14.65
C THR A 12 2.46 13.42 13.54
N GLU A 13 1.70 12.45 13.02
CA GLU A 13 0.69 12.70 11.98
C GLU A 13 -0.43 13.62 12.47
N VAL A 14 -1.00 13.34 13.65
CA VAL A 14 -2.09 14.15 14.22
C VAL A 14 -1.61 15.56 14.58
N THR A 15 -0.35 15.69 15.04
CA THR A 15 0.26 17.01 15.31
C THR A 15 0.39 17.83 14.03
N ALA A 16 0.87 17.21 12.94
CA ALA A 16 0.99 17.87 11.64
C ALA A 16 -0.39 18.24 11.06
N GLU A 17 -1.41 17.40 11.26
CA GLU A 17 -2.79 17.68 10.87
C GLU A 17 -3.35 18.91 11.57
N ARG A 18 -3.18 18.97 12.90
CA ARG A 18 -3.58 20.14 13.69
C ARG A 18 -2.89 21.41 13.20
N ASP A 19 -1.59 21.36 12.93
CA ASP A 19 -0.84 22.55 12.52
C ASP A 19 -1.21 23.02 11.11
N ALA A 20 -1.59 22.11 10.22
CA ALA A 20 -2.13 22.44 8.90
C ALA A 20 -3.54 23.05 9.00
N LEU A 21 -4.40 22.52 9.86
CA LEU A 21 -5.74 23.07 10.11
C LEU A 21 -5.67 24.47 10.73
N ARG A 22 -4.73 24.71 11.64
CA ARG A 22 -4.46 26.06 12.18
C ARG A 22 -3.99 27.02 11.09
N ALA A 23 -3.04 26.59 10.25
CA ALA A 23 -2.58 27.39 9.12
C ALA A 23 -3.74 27.76 8.18
N GLN A 24 -4.69 26.84 7.94
CA GLN A 24 -5.89 27.12 7.16
C GLN A 24 -6.80 28.17 7.81
N LEU A 25 -7.00 28.09 9.14
CA LEU A 25 -7.77 29.09 9.90
C LEU A 25 -7.09 30.46 9.90
N ASP A 26 -5.76 30.49 9.95
CA ASP A 26 -4.94 31.70 9.91
C ASP A 26 -4.76 32.27 8.49
N GLY A 27 -5.30 31.61 7.46
CA GLY A 27 -5.22 32.03 6.06
C GLY A 27 -3.93 31.64 5.32
N ASP A 28 -3.02 30.89 5.95
CA ASP A 28 -1.82 30.30 5.33
C ASP A 28 -2.18 29.04 4.52
N LEU A 29 -2.85 29.28 3.39
CA LEU A 29 -3.26 28.25 2.44
C LEU A 29 -2.07 27.45 1.87
N PRO A 30 -0.90 28.03 1.53
CA PRO A 30 0.24 27.26 1.03
C PRO A 30 0.71 26.15 1.98
N LYS A 31 0.78 26.43 3.29
CA LYS A 31 1.16 25.42 4.29
C LYS A 31 0.11 24.32 4.42
N ALA A 32 -1.17 24.68 4.45
CA ALA A 32 -2.26 23.71 4.51
C ALA A 32 -2.28 22.80 3.26
N THR A 33 -2.13 23.36 2.06
CA THR A 33 -2.09 22.62 0.80
C THR A 33 -0.92 21.65 0.73
N ARG A 34 0.28 22.06 1.16
CA ARG A 34 1.46 21.18 1.17
C ARG A 34 1.25 19.96 2.05
N TRP A 35 0.67 20.14 3.25
CA TRP A 35 0.37 19.03 4.14
C TRP A 35 -0.67 18.07 3.52
N LEU A 36 -1.74 18.60 2.93
CA LEU A 36 -2.76 17.78 2.24
C LEU A 36 -2.15 16.97 1.09
N GLN A 37 -1.30 17.60 0.26
CA GLN A 37 -0.58 16.90 -0.81
C GLN A 37 0.25 15.75 -0.25
N SER A 38 1.06 15.99 0.78
CA SER A 38 1.85 14.94 1.43
C SER A 38 0.99 13.83 2.03
N LYS A 39 -0.20 14.14 2.57
CA LYS A 39 -1.15 13.13 3.07
C LYS A 39 -1.71 12.28 1.93
N VAL A 40 -2.14 12.91 0.83
CA VAL A 40 -2.66 12.22 -0.36
C VAL A 40 -1.60 11.29 -0.96
N TRP A 41 -0.35 11.73 -1.10
CA TRP A 41 0.75 10.88 -1.59
C TRP A 41 0.96 9.63 -0.72
N ARG A 42 0.96 9.79 0.61
CA ARG A 42 1.08 8.65 1.55
C ARG A 42 -0.11 7.70 1.45
N GLN A 43 -1.33 8.23 1.34
CA GLN A 43 -2.53 7.41 1.19
C GLN A 43 -2.54 6.66 -0.15
N ALA A 44 -2.15 7.31 -1.24
CA ALA A 44 -2.03 6.69 -2.55
C ALA A 44 -1.00 5.54 -2.53
N ALA A 45 0.16 5.74 -1.90
CA ALA A 45 1.16 4.69 -1.74
C ALA A 45 0.65 3.51 -0.90
N ALA A 46 -0.08 3.78 0.19
CA ALA A 46 -0.68 2.73 1.02
C ALA A 46 -1.75 1.93 0.25
N LEU A 47 -2.58 2.62 -0.55
CA LEU A 47 -3.56 1.97 -1.41
C LEU A 47 -2.89 1.14 -2.52
N ASP A 48 -1.80 1.61 -3.12
CA ASP A 48 -1.04 0.83 -4.10
C ASP A 48 -0.48 -0.45 -3.47
N ALA A 49 0.13 -0.35 -2.29
CA ALA A 49 0.63 -1.51 -1.56
C ALA A 49 -0.48 -2.51 -1.21
N LEU A 50 -1.64 -2.03 -0.73
CA LEU A 50 -2.79 -2.90 -0.44
C LEU A 50 -3.31 -3.58 -1.72
N ASN A 51 -3.37 -2.85 -2.81
CA ASN A 51 -3.81 -3.36 -4.10
C ASN A 51 -2.86 -4.44 -4.64
N ARG A 52 -1.53 -4.28 -4.50
CA ARG A 52 -0.55 -5.33 -4.83
C ARG A 52 -0.75 -6.60 -4.00
N ARG A 53 -0.98 -6.46 -2.70
CA ARG A 53 -1.31 -7.59 -1.81
C ARG A 53 -2.55 -8.33 -2.25
N ILE A 54 -3.64 -7.61 -2.54
CA ILE A 54 -4.90 -8.22 -2.99
C ILE A 54 -4.71 -8.94 -4.32
N VAL A 55 -4.01 -8.33 -5.27
CA VAL A 55 -3.72 -8.94 -6.58
C VAL A 55 -2.88 -10.22 -6.40
N THR A 56 -1.85 -10.17 -5.56
CA THR A 56 -1.00 -11.32 -5.23
C THR A 56 -1.80 -12.45 -4.59
N GLN A 57 -2.64 -12.14 -3.59
CA GLN A 57 -3.51 -13.12 -2.93
C GLN A 57 -4.48 -13.77 -3.93
N ARG A 58 -5.10 -12.97 -4.81
CA ARG A 58 -5.99 -13.50 -5.86
C ARG A 58 -5.26 -14.40 -6.84
N PHE A 59 -4.03 -14.05 -7.21
CA PHE A 59 -3.18 -14.88 -8.05
C PHE A 59 -2.89 -16.22 -7.36
N VAL A 60 -2.42 -16.21 -6.11
CA VAL A 60 -2.15 -17.43 -5.33
C VAL A 60 -3.39 -18.31 -5.21
N LEU A 61 -4.54 -17.75 -4.85
CA LEU A 61 -5.78 -18.51 -4.72
C LEU A 61 -6.21 -19.17 -6.03
N ARG A 62 -6.10 -18.47 -7.16
CA ARG A 62 -6.40 -19.04 -8.48
C ARG A 62 -5.44 -20.18 -8.84
N THR A 63 -4.15 -20.01 -8.55
CA THR A 63 -3.17 -21.06 -8.84
C THR A 63 -3.38 -22.29 -7.94
N LEU A 64 -3.72 -22.10 -6.66
CA LEU A 64 -4.09 -23.18 -5.75
C LEU A 64 -5.34 -23.92 -6.23
N ASP A 65 -6.36 -23.19 -6.68
CA ASP A 65 -7.60 -23.76 -7.22
C ASP A 65 -7.33 -24.66 -8.44
N GLY A 66 -6.45 -24.21 -9.35
CA GLY A 66 -6.01 -25.01 -10.49
C GLY A 66 -5.17 -26.24 -10.14
N LEU A 67 -4.41 -26.19 -9.04
CA LEU A 67 -3.57 -27.30 -8.60
C LEU A 67 -4.31 -28.31 -7.71
N GLY A 68 -5.36 -27.89 -6.99
CA GLY A 68 -6.05 -28.69 -5.98
C GLY A 68 -5.20 -29.03 -4.75
N ARG A 69 -4.03 -28.41 -4.59
CA ARG A 69 -3.06 -28.63 -3.50
C ARG A 69 -2.25 -27.38 -3.20
N SER A 70 -1.37 -27.45 -2.20
CA SER A 70 -0.44 -26.37 -1.86
C SER A 70 0.49 -25.99 -3.02
N LEU A 71 0.82 -24.69 -3.08
CA LEU A 71 1.68 -24.08 -4.08
C LEU A 71 3.11 -23.94 -3.54
N SER A 72 4.10 -24.46 -4.26
CA SER A 72 5.52 -24.23 -3.96
C SER A 72 6.01 -22.89 -4.52
N ALA A 73 7.14 -22.38 -3.98
CA ALA A 73 7.75 -21.15 -4.46
C ALA A 73 8.26 -21.23 -5.92
N GLU A 74 8.63 -22.42 -6.40
CA GLU A 74 9.01 -22.63 -7.79
C GLU A 74 7.80 -22.58 -8.72
N GLU A 75 6.70 -23.23 -8.34
CA GLU A 75 5.43 -23.16 -9.07
C GLU A 75 4.87 -21.75 -9.08
N TYR A 76 5.00 -21.00 -7.98
CA TYR A 76 4.65 -19.58 -7.93
C TYR A 76 5.43 -18.77 -8.98
N ARG A 77 6.76 -18.89 -8.99
CA ARG A 77 7.62 -18.15 -9.93
C ARG A 77 7.30 -18.52 -11.37
N LYS A 78 7.09 -19.81 -11.64
CA LYS A 78 6.70 -20.30 -12.98
C LYS A 78 5.35 -19.72 -13.41
N ALA A 79 4.31 -19.86 -12.59
CA ALA A 79 2.98 -19.34 -12.90
C ALA A 79 2.98 -17.80 -13.06
N ARG A 80 3.81 -17.08 -12.31
CA ARG A 80 3.97 -15.62 -12.47
C ARG A 80 4.66 -15.29 -13.80
N ALA A 81 5.68 -16.03 -14.19
CA ALA A 81 6.38 -15.84 -15.46
C ALA A 81 5.49 -16.11 -16.68
N GLU A 82 4.49 -16.98 -16.56
CA GLU A 82 3.52 -17.29 -17.61
C GLU A 82 2.48 -16.18 -17.86
N ILE A 83 2.37 -15.18 -16.97
CA ILE A 83 1.45 -14.04 -17.16
C ILE A 83 1.95 -13.18 -18.32
N THR A 84 1.20 -13.11 -19.41
CA THR A 84 1.60 -12.34 -20.62
C THR A 84 1.58 -10.83 -20.41
N ASP A 85 0.67 -10.30 -19.58
CA ASP A 85 0.59 -8.86 -19.29
C ASP A 85 1.65 -8.47 -18.25
N ASP A 86 2.71 -7.77 -18.70
CA ASP A 86 3.80 -7.30 -17.85
C ASP A 86 3.32 -6.39 -16.71
N ARG A 87 2.30 -5.54 -16.93
CA ARG A 87 1.76 -4.67 -15.87
C ARG A 87 1.05 -5.48 -14.80
N GLN A 88 0.36 -6.55 -15.20
CA GLN A 88 -0.26 -7.46 -14.25
C GLN A 88 0.79 -8.25 -13.49
N ARG A 89 1.85 -8.71 -14.19
CA ARG A 89 2.97 -9.45 -13.60
C ARG A 89 3.69 -8.61 -12.54
N ASP A 90 4.02 -7.36 -12.85
CA ASP A 90 4.76 -6.45 -11.96
C ASP A 90 3.98 -6.08 -10.69
N ARG A 91 2.64 -6.19 -10.73
CA ARG A 91 1.78 -5.95 -9.55
C ARG A 91 1.68 -7.14 -8.61
N ILE A 92 2.11 -8.33 -9.05
CA ILE A 92 2.19 -9.53 -8.23
C ILE A 92 3.56 -9.52 -7.54
N GLU A 93 3.56 -9.54 -6.22
CA GLU A 93 4.76 -9.52 -5.38
C GLU A 93 5.63 -10.76 -5.61
N GLU A 94 6.92 -10.69 -5.33
CA GLU A 94 7.79 -11.88 -5.34
C GLU A 94 7.53 -12.74 -4.10
N PRO A 95 7.71 -14.07 -4.19
CA PRO A 95 7.41 -14.98 -3.09
C PRO A 95 8.38 -14.85 -1.91
#